data_AF-A0A3B4T999-F1
#
_entry.id   AF-A0A3B4T999-F1
#
_cell.length_a   1.000
_cell.length_b   1.000
_cell.length_c   1.000
_cell.angle_alpha   90.00
_cell.angle_beta   90.00
_cell.angle_gamma   90.00
#
_symmetry.space_group_name_H-M   'P 1'
#
loop_
_entity.id
_entity.type
_entity.pdbx_description
1 polymer ?
#
loop_
_entity_poly.entity_id
_entity_poly.type
_entity_poly.pdbx_seq_one_letter_code
_entity_poly.pdbx_strand_id
1 'polypeptide(L)'
;MTTTFRFGTTSGPCKTTAAERAHLAEETAEKGNCDPDKLLQCPFDKNHQIRACRFPYHLIKCRKNHPQLANELKTCPFNARHLVPKHELTRHTETCEDRISVDSEDEADDAPAPFVWGKNPSLNQQLEMRPTNNLGPSFRAPNTLPWSGFKP
;
A
#
# COMPACT_ATOMS: atom_id res chain seq x y z
N MET A 1 -7.92 39.62 24.68
CA MET A 1 -6.60 38.96 24.63
C MET A 1 -6.17 38.92 23.17
N THR A 2 -5.34 39.87 22.76
CA THR A 2 -5.09 40.18 21.34
C THR A 2 -3.77 39.54 20.91
N THR A 3 -3.84 38.39 20.24
CA THR A 3 -2.66 37.61 19.86
C THR A 3 -2.05 38.17 18.58
N THR A 4 -0.89 38.82 18.70
CA THR A 4 -0.10 39.31 17.57
C THR A 4 0.88 38.23 17.13
N PHE A 5 0.74 37.74 15.89
CA PHE A 5 1.66 36.79 15.28
C PHE A 5 2.66 37.52 14.38
N ARG A 6 3.97 37.31 14.62
CA ARG A 6 5.05 37.83 13.76
C ARG A 6 5.54 36.74 12.82
N PHE A 7 5.55 37.01 11.51
CA PHE A 7 6.17 36.14 10.52
C PHE A 7 7.69 36.37 10.49
N GLY A 8 8.47 35.30 10.69
CA GLY A 8 9.92 35.31 10.53
C GLY A 8 10.32 34.76 9.17
N THR A 9 10.97 35.59 8.35
CA THR A 9 11.61 35.18 7.10
C THR A 9 13.10 35.06 7.37
N THR A 10 13.71 33.90 7.13
CA THR A 10 15.16 33.76 7.11
C THR A 10 15.58 33.24 5.74
N SER A 11 16.08 34.16 4.90
CA SER A 11 16.84 33.85 3.71
C SER A 11 18.29 33.56 4.12
N GLY A 12 18.72 32.31 3.96
CA GLY A 12 20.13 31.91 4.12
C GLY A 12 20.77 31.67 2.75
N PRO A 13 21.96 32.24 2.46
CA PRO A 13 22.61 32.07 1.16
C PRO A 13 23.32 30.72 1.01
N CYS A 14 23.36 30.28 -0.25
CA CYS A 14 23.97 29.07 -0.78
C CYS A 14 25.49 29.05 -0.55
N LYS A 15 26.06 27.86 -0.27
CA LYS A 15 27.49 27.59 -0.53
C LYS A 15 27.64 26.31 -1.33
N THR A 16 28.03 26.49 -2.59
CA THR A 16 28.49 25.45 -3.50
C THR A 16 29.97 25.22 -3.22
N THR A 17 30.38 24.00 -2.90
CA THR A 17 31.78 23.57 -3.03
C THR A 17 31.80 22.28 -3.83
N ALA A 18 32.22 22.39 -5.09
CA ALA A 18 32.63 21.27 -5.90
C ALA A 18 34.02 20.80 -5.42
N ALA A 19 34.16 19.50 -5.16
CA ALA A 19 35.43 18.79 -5.20
C ALA A 19 35.15 17.29 -5.40
N GLU A 20 35.41 16.88 -6.63
CA GLU A 20 35.63 15.53 -7.15
C GLU A 20 36.51 14.65 -6.24
N ARG A 21 36.13 13.37 -6.05
CA ARG A 21 37.06 12.22 -6.04
C ARG A 21 36.37 10.85 -5.98
N ALA A 22 36.76 10.03 -6.95
CA ALA A 22 37.13 8.62 -6.88
C ALA A 22 36.08 7.52 -6.58
N HIS A 23 35.88 6.73 -7.63
CA HIS A 23 35.41 5.35 -7.77
C HIS A 23 35.99 4.33 -6.76
N LEU A 24 35.12 3.54 -6.09
CA LEU A 24 35.20 2.08 -5.85
C LEU A 24 34.28 1.64 -4.70
N ALA A 25 33.32 0.76 -4.99
CA ALA A 25 33.07 -0.47 -4.21
C ALA A 25 31.96 -1.29 -4.88
N GLU A 26 32.25 -2.57 -5.05
CA GLU A 26 31.43 -3.61 -5.64
C GLU A 26 30.24 -3.99 -4.76
N GLU A 27 29.20 -4.50 -5.44
CA GLU A 27 28.39 -5.66 -5.09
C GLU A 27 28.20 -6.02 -3.59
N THR A 28 27.05 -5.61 -3.04
CA THR A 28 26.28 -6.48 -2.14
C THR A 28 24.79 -6.34 -2.47
N ALA A 29 24.15 -7.44 -2.88
CA ALA A 29 22.71 -7.53 -3.06
C ALA A 29 22.00 -7.41 -1.69
N GLU A 30 21.71 -6.18 -1.27
CA GLU A 30 20.88 -5.93 -0.09
C GLU A 30 19.40 -5.99 -0.47
N LYS A 31 18.89 -7.23 -0.56
CA LYS A 31 17.46 -7.52 -0.67
C LYS A 31 16.78 -7.06 0.61
N GLY A 32 16.06 -5.93 0.53
CA GLY A 32 14.91 -5.67 1.40
C GLY A 32 14.98 -4.45 2.28
N ASN A 33 14.93 -3.25 1.70
CA ASN A 33 14.14 -2.18 2.30
C ASN A 33 13.64 -1.22 1.21
N CYS A 34 12.38 -1.35 0.81
CA CYS A 34 11.72 -0.31 0.03
C CYS A 34 11.55 0.90 0.95
N ASP A 35 12.53 1.81 0.98
CA ASP A 35 12.45 3.06 1.75
C ASP A 35 11.10 3.75 1.45
N PRO A 36 10.20 3.86 2.44
CA PRO A 36 8.85 4.38 2.25
C PRO A 36 8.82 5.85 1.85
N ASP A 37 9.87 6.61 2.17
CA ASP A 37 10.00 8.03 1.85
C ASP A 37 10.73 8.29 0.52
N LYS A 38 11.30 7.25 -0.11
CA LYS A 38 11.93 7.35 -1.42
C LYS A 38 10.97 7.94 -2.45
N LEU A 39 11.41 9.00 -3.13
CA LEU A 39 10.64 9.64 -4.19
C LEU A 39 10.76 8.85 -5.49
N LEU A 40 9.60 8.61 -6.13
CA LEU A 40 9.44 7.92 -7.38
C LEU A 40 8.83 8.85 -8.41
N GLN A 41 9.35 8.77 -9.63
CA GLN A 41 8.83 9.55 -10.76
C GLN A 41 7.52 8.94 -11.28
N CYS A 42 6.50 9.77 -11.50
CA CYS A 42 5.24 9.30 -12.10
C CYS A 42 5.42 9.00 -13.61
N PRO A 43 4.89 7.88 -14.12
CA PRO A 43 4.92 7.58 -15.56
C PRO A 43 3.97 8.44 -16.40
N PHE A 44 2.93 9.00 -15.78
CA PHE A 44 1.97 9.89 -16.47
C PHE A 44 2.50 11.33 -16.62
N ASP A 45 3.39 11.76 -15.72
CA ASP A 45 3.97 13.11 -15.73
C ASP A 45 5.38 13.13 -15.13
N LYS A 46 6.33 13.66 -15.91
CA LYS A 46 7.75 13.80 -15.55
C LYS A 46 8.01 14.89 -14.50
N ASN A 47 7.02 15.70 -14.16
CA ASN A 47 7.15 16.71 -13.10
C ASN A 47 6.74 16.18 -11.72
N HIS A 48 6.08 15.01 -11.65
CA HIS A 48 5.60 14.45 -10.39
C HIS A 48 6.59 13.49 -9.74
N GLN A 49 7.16 13.92 -8.62
CA GLN A 49 7.94 13.08 -7.71
C GLN A 49 7.12 12.76 -6.46
N ILE A 50 6.86 11.47 -6.23
CA ILE A 50 5.91 11.01 -5.21
C ILE A 50 6.57 9.94 -4.34
N ARG A 51 6.41 10.04 -3.02
CA ARG A 51 6.92 9.03 -2.09
C ARG A 51 6.37 7.64 -2.41
N ALA A 52 7.20 6.61 -2.25
CA ALA A 52 6.85 5.23 -2.54
C ALA A 52 5.55 4.80 -1.84
N CYS A 53 5.38 5.16 -0.56
CA CYS A 53 4.18 4.86 0.22
C CYS A 53 2.88 5.46 -0.36
N ARG A 54 2.95 6.59 -1.06
CA ARG A 54 1.79 7.25 -1.67
C ARG A 54 1.62 6.96 -3.15
N PHE A 55 2.59 6.28 -3.77
CA PHE A 55 2.63 6.07 -5.21
C PHE A 55 1.38 5.36 -5.75
N PRO A 56 0.87 4.26 -5.15
CA PRO A 56 -0.33 3.59 -5.66
C PRO A 56 -1.56 4.50 -5.67
N TYR A 57 -1.76 5.25 -4.60
CA TYR A 57 -2.85 6.22 -4.49
C TYR A 57 -2.70 7.38 -5.49
N HIS A 58 -1.47 7.83 -5.74
CA HIS A 58 -1.18 8.83 -6.75
C HIS A 58 -1.54 8.35 -8.15
N LEU A 59 -1.17 7.11 -8.52
CA LEU A 59 -1.47 6.56 -9.86
C LEU A 59 -2.98 6.56 -10.15
N ILE A 60 -3.82 6.19 -9.18
CA ILE A 60 -5.29 6.19 -9.34
C ILE A 60 -5.82 7.59 -9.68
N LYS A 61 -5.30 8.63 -9.02
CA LYS A 61 -5.72 10.02 -9.24
C LYS A 61 -5.15 10.58 -10.54
N CYS A 62 -3.84 10.39 -10.75
CA CYS A 62 -3.12 10.93 -11.90
C CYS A 62 -3.64 10.33 -13.22
N ARG A 63 -3.97 9.03 -13.23
CA ARG A 63 -4.58 8.37 -14.39
C ARG A 63 -5.86 9.05 -14.88
N LYS A 64 -6.67 9.63 -14.00
CA LYS A 64 -7.91 10.34 -14.39
C LYS A 64 -7.61 11.64 -15.14
N ASN A 65 -6.49 12.29 -14.82
CA ASN A 65 -6.10 13.57 -15.42
C ASN A 65 -5.34 13.38 -16.75
N HIS A 66 -4.78 12.18 -16.99
CA HIS A 66 -4.03 11.86 -18.21
C HIS A 66 -4.67 10.70 -18.98
N PRO A 67 -5.85 10.90 -19.61
CA PRO A 67 -6.60 9.83 -20.26
C PRO A 67 -5.88 9.20 -21.46
N GLN A 68 -5.00 9.95 -22.12
CA GLN A 68 -4.24 9.50 -23.29
C GLN A 68 -3.26 8.37 -22.90
N LEU A 69 -2.39 8.66 -21.92
CA LEU A 69 -1.45 7.69 -21.37
C LEU A 69 -2.16 6.59 -20.57
N ALA A 70 -3.29 6.90 -19.93
CA ALA A 70 -4.13 5.90 -19.26
C ALA A 70 -4.74 4.88 -20.23
N ASN A 71 -4.88 5.25 -21.50
CA ASN A 71 -5.28 4.30 -22.53
C ASN A 71 -4.13 3.37 -22.89
N GLU A 72 -2.89 3.86 -22.96
CA GLU A 72 -1.73 3.07 -23.37
C GLU A 72 -1.18 2.16 -22.26
N LEU A 73 -1.15 2.67 -21.02
CA LEU A 73 -0.59 1.97 -19.86
C LEU A 73 -1.68 1.26 -19.04
N LYS A 74 -1.38 0.03 -18.61
CA LYS A 74 -2.19 -0.79 -17.73
C LYS A 74 -1.43 -1.14 -16.46
N THR A 75 -2.17 -1.30 -15.37
CA THR A 75 -1.62 -1.73 -14.09
C THR A 75 -1.49 -3.24 -14.06
N CYS A 76 -0.35 -3.75 -13.58
CA CYS A 76 -0.14 -5.18 -13.39
C CYS A 76 -1.14 -5.75 -12.35
N PRO A 77 -1.67 -6.97 -12.56
CA PRO A 77 -2.55 -7.62 -11.59
C PRO A 77 -1.86 -7.99 -10.27
N PHE A 78 -0.54 -8.20 -10.27
CA PHE A 78 0.22 -8.64 -9.10
C PHE A 78 0.79 -7.46 -8.29
N ASN A 79 1.14 -6.35 -8.95
CA ASN A 79 1.68 -5.17 -8.28
C ASN A 79 1.12 -3.86 -8.87
N ALA A 80 0.44 -3.10 -8.03
CA ALA A 80 -0.17 -1.82 -8.42
C ALA A 80 0.84 -0.73 -8.83
N ARG A 81 2.12 -0.91 -8.51
CA ARG A 81 3.20 0.01 -8.91
C ARG A 81 3.68 -0.23 -10.34
N HIS A 82 3.48 -1.43 -10.89
CA HIS A 82 3.87 -1.74 -12.26
C HIS A 82 2.85 -1.17 -13.25
N LEU A 83 3.31 -0.19 -14.04
CA LEU A 83 2.58 0.35 -15.18
C LEU A 83 3.25 -0.15 -16.46
N VAL A 84 2.50 -0.94 -17.22
CA VAL A 84 3.00 -1.68 -18.38
C VAL A 84 2.16 -1.30 -19.60
N PRO A 85 2.75 -1.08 -20.78
CA PRO A 85 2.01 -0.89 -22.01
C PRO A 85 1.05 -2.05 -22.30
N LYS A 86 -0.13 -1.76 -22.85
CA LYS A 86 -1.17 -2.77 -23.14
C LYS A 86 -0.66 -4.00 -23.89
N HIS A 87 0.17 -3.79 -24.93
CA HIS A 87 0.67 -4.88 -25.76
C HIS A 87 1.71 -5.75 -25.05
N GLU A 88 2.36 -5.23 -24.00
CA GLU A 88 3.38 -5.95 -23.23
C GLU A 88 2.82 -6.59 -21.96
N LEU A 89 1.58 -6.27 -21.58
CA LEU A 89 0.98 -6.74 -20.34
C LEU A 89 0.94 -8.28 -20.26
N THR A 90 0.63 -8.97 -21.36
CA THR A 90 0.58 -10.44 -21.39
C THR A 90 1.92 -11.06 -21.06
N ARG A 91 2.99 -10.61 -21.74
CA ARG A 91 4.35 -11.06 -21.46
C ARG A 91 4.77 -10.71 -20.04
N HIS A 92 4.45 -9.50 -19.58
CA HIS A 92 4.75 -9.09 -18.21
C HIS A 92 4.08 -9.99 -17.18
N THR A 93 2.82 -10.40 -17.38
CA THR A 93 2.15 -11.29 -16.42
C THR A 93 2.82 -12.66 -16.29
N GLU A 94 3.52 -13.12 -17.32
CA GLU A 94 4.26 -14.37 -17.28
C GLU A 94 5.59 -14.22 -16.52
N THR A 95 6.26 -13.07 -16.68
CA THR A 95 7.60 -12.79 -16.17
C THR A 95 7.66 -11.84 -14.96
N CYS A 96 6.52 -11.52 -14.35
CA CYS A 96 6.46 -10.54 -13.27
C CYS A 96 7.14 -11.09 -12.00
N GLU A 97 8.05 -10.31 -11.41
CA GLU A 97 8.77 -10.66 -10.19
C GLU A 97 7.83 -10.87 -8.99
N ASP A 98 6.74 -10.10 -8.91
CA ASP A 98 5.74 -10.21 -7.85
C ASP A 98 4.69 -11.31 -8.10
N ARG A 99 4.85 -12.12 -9.16
CA ARG A 99 3.95 -13.25 -9.41
C ARG A 99 4.26 -14.36 -8.41
N ILE A 100 3.50 -14.43 -7.33
CA ILE A 100 3.57 -15.54 -6.38
C ILE A 100 2.87 -16.74 -7.02
N SER A 101 3.65 -17.75 -7.42
CA SER A 101 3.10 -19.07 -7.78
C SER A 101 2.59 -19.72 -6.51
N VAL A 102 1.27 -19.85 -6.39
CA VAL A 102 0.67 -20.73 -5.38
C VAL A 102 0.95 -22.14 -5.85
N ASP A 103 2.04 -22.72 -5.36
CA ASP A 103 2.34 -24.13 -5.55
C ASP A 103 1.50 -24.90 -4.53
N SER A 104 0.53 -25.65 -5.04
CA SER A 104 -0.38 -26.47 -4.24
C SER A 104 0.27 -27.84 -4.04
N GLU A 105 1.28 -27.91 -3.19
CA GLU A 105 1.81 -29.19 -2.72
C GLU A 105 1.84 -29.20 -1.19
N ASP A 106 0.66 -29.45 -0.62
CA ASP A 106 0.48 -30.15 0.65
C ASP A 106 -0.87 -30.88 0.58
N GLU A 107 -0.95 -31.88 -0.31
CA GLU A 107 -1.92 -32.98 -0.16
C GLU A 107 -1.49 -33.79 1.07
N ALA A 108 -2.00 -33.40 2.23
CA ALA A 108 -2.16 -34.29 3.36
C ALA A 108 -3.67 -34.39 3.65
N ASP A 109 -4.17 -35.61 3.74
CA ASP A 109 -5.55 -36.09 3.96
C ASP A 109 -6.29 -35.53 5.20
N ASP A 110 -6.08 -34.28 5.60
CA ASP A 110 -6.90 -33.58 6.59
C ASP A 110 -7.69 -32.48 5.88
N ALA A 111 -8.92 -32.81 5.48
CA ALA A 111 -9.84 -31.85 4.89
C ALA A 111 -9.90 -30.58 5.77
N PRO A 112 -9.42 -29.41 5.28
CA PRO A 112 -9.47 -28.21 6.07
C PRO A 112 -10.93 -27.92 6.39
N ALA A 113 -11.25 -27.87 7.69
CA ALA A 113 -12.59 -27.60 8.14
C ALA A 113 -13.11 -26.36 7.39
N PRO A 114 -14.30 -26.44 6.76
CA PRO A 114 -14.79 -25.35 5.94
C PRO A 114 -14.79 -24.07 6.78
N PHE A 115 -14.16 -23.02 6.24
CA PHE A 115 -14.22 -21.69 6.83
C PHE A 115 -15.68 -21.21 6.70
N VAL A 116 -16.47 -21.53 7.73
CA VAL A 116 -17.85 -21.07 7.84
C VAL A 116 -17.81 -19.77 8.61
N TRP A 117 -18.09 -18.66 7.93
CA TRP A 117 -18.21 -17.37 8.58
C TRP A 117 -19.24 -17.44 9.72
N GLY A 118 -18.80 -17.15 10.95
CA GLY A 118 -19.67 -17.09 12.12
C GLY A 118 -19.86 -18.40 12.91
N LYS A 119 -19.05 -19.45 12.69
CA LYS A 119 -19.00 -20.62 13.58
C LYS A 119 -17.58 -20.85 14.11
N ASN A 120 -17.40 -20.65 15.42
CA ASN A 120 -16.16 -21.00 16.10
C ASN A 120 -16.17 -22.53 16.34
N PRO A 121 -15.18 -23.30 15.87
CA PRO A 121 -15.05 -24.69 16.27
C PRO A 121 -14.77 -24.72 17.78
N SER A 122 -15.69 -25.32 18.52
CA SER A 122 -15.62 -25.40 19.98
C SER A 122 -14.51 -26.39 20.37
N LEU A 123 -13.26 -25.95 20.38
CA LEU A 123 -12.14 -26.72 20.92
C LEU A 123 -11.61 -25.96 22.14
N ASN A 124 -11.75 -26.61 23.29
CA ASN A 124 -11.25 -26.21 24.59
C ASN A 124 -9.80 -25.72 24.51
N GLN A 125 -9.62 -24.40 24.47
CA GLN A 125 -8.46 -23.78 25.06
C GLN A 125 -8.95 -22.62 25.90
N GLN A 126 -9.13 -22.92 27.18
CA GLN A 126 -9.18 -22.00 28.29
C GLN A 126 -7.81 -21.28 28.41
N LEU A 127 -7.36 -20.60 27.35
CA LEU A 127 -6.45 -19.48 27.49
C LEU A 127 -7.36 -18.30 27.80
N GLU A 128 -7.34 -17.86 29.05
CA GLU A 128 -8.12 -16.71 29.48
C GLU A 128 -7.77 -15.50 28.60
N MET A 129 -8.62 -15.23 27.60
CA MET A 129 -8.64 -13.94 26.93
C MET A 129 -9.19 -12.92 27.91
N ARG A 130 -8.35 -12.49 28.85
CA ARG A 130 -8.57 -11.24 29.55
C ARG A 130 -8.60 -10.14 28.49
N PRO A 131 -9.72 -9.40 28.32
CA PRO A 131 -9.74 -8.24 27.46
C PRO A 131 -8.73 -7.23 28.02
N THR A 132 -7.74 -6.84 27.21
CA THR A 132 -6.76 -5.80 27.59
C THR A 132 -7.35 -4.39 27.46
N ASN A 133 -8.62 -4.26 27.09
CA ASN A 133 -9.31 -2.99 26.97
C ASN A 133 -10.10 -2.67 28.25
N ASN A 134 -9.75 -1.55 28.88
CA ASN A 134 -10.47 -0.99 30.04
C ASN A 134 -11.83 -0.36 29.64
N LEU A 135 -12.54 -0.94 28.67
CA LEU A 135 -13.83 -0.42 28.23
C LEU A 135 -14.92 -1.06 29.09
N GLY A 136 -15.49 -0.26 29.99
CA GLY A 136 -16.58 -0.69 30.86
C GLY A 136 -17.84 -1.13 30.08
N PRO A 137 -18.82 -1.78 30.75
CA PRO A 137 -19.95 -2.49 30.13
C PRO A 137 -20.96 -1.62 29.36
N SER A 138 -20.71 -0.32 29.20
CA SER A 138 -21.68 0.65 28.67
C SER A 138 -21.55 0.84 27.16
N PHE A 139 -21.67 -0.23 26.38
CA PHE A 139 -22.01 -0.10 24.96
C PHE A 139 -23.49 -0.44 24.79
N ARG A 140 -24.34 0.58 24.65
CA ARG A 140 -25.70 0.39 24.14
C ARG A 140 -25.63 0.43 22.62
N ALA A 141 -26.13 -0.61 21.97
CA ALA A 141 -26.36 -0.57 20.53
C ALA A 141 -27.34 0.57 20.20
N PRO A 142 -27.08 1.38 19.15
CA PRO A 142 -28.05 2.36 18.69
C PRO A 142 -29.35 1.64 18.30
N ASN A 143 -30.47 2.08 18.86
CA ASN A 143 -31.80 1.46 18.68
C ASN A 143 -32.43 1.76 17.31
N THR A 144 -31.66 2.33 16.39
CA THR A 144 -32.09 2.65 15.03
C THR A 144 -31.01 2.18 14.07
N LEU A 145 -31.29 1.08 13.37
CA LEU A 145 -30.50 0.69 12.22
C LEU A 145 -30.78 1.69 11.09
N PRO A 146 -29.78 2.16 10.34
CA PRO A 146 -29.96 3.18 9.30
C PRO A 146 -30.80 2.70 8.09
N TRP A 147 -31.22 1.44 8.07
CA TRP A 147 -31.88 0.82 6.92
C TRP A 147 -33.36 0.63 7.23
N SER A 148 -34.15 1.68 7.00
CA SER A 148 -35.60 1.61 7.01
C SER A 148 -36.09 0.99 5.71
N GLY A 149 -36.20 -0.35 5.63
CA GLY A 149 -36.77 -0.93 4.41
C GLY A 149 -36.82 -2.44 4.22
N PHE A 150 -36.44 -3.28 5.19
CA PHE A 150 -36.63 -4.73 5.00
C PHE A 150 -38.03 -5.13 5.49
N LYS A 151 -38.95 -5.35 4.55
CA LYS A 151 -40.26 -5.96 4.80
C LYS A 151 -40.21 -7.38 4.22
N PRO A 152 -40.51 -8.43 5.00
CA PRO A 152 -40.51 -9.82 4.53
C PRO A 152 -41.62 -10.09 3.52
#